data_AF-A0A975SYT7-F1
#
_entry.id   AF-A0A975SYT7-F1
#
_cell.length_a   1.000
_cell.length_b   1.000
_cell.length_c   1.000
_cell.angle_alpha   90.00
_cell.angle_beta   90.00
_cell.angle_gamma   90.00
#
_symmetry.space_group_name_H-M   'P 1'
#
loop_
_entity.id
_entity.type
_entity.pdbx_description
1 polymer ?
#
loop_
_entity_poly.entity_id
_entity_poly.type
_entity_poly.pdbx_seq_one_letter_code
_entity_poly.pdbx_strand_id
1 'polypeptide(L)' 'MHYEQHDGLAVEEGRWELRASADAPLADAGKFLIVHKRQTDGSWKYAFDMFNSSLAATKE' A
#
# COMPACT_ATOMS: atom_id res chain seq x y z
N MET A 1 -5.71 -7.62 3.66
CA MET A 1 -5.90 -6.21 4.02
C MET A 1 -6.22 -6.14 5.49
N HIS A 2 -5.47 -5.33 6.23
CA HIS A 2 -5.75 -5.02 7.63
C HIS A 2 -5.85 -3.49 7.77
N TYR A 3 -6.70 -3.05 8.68
CA TYR A 3 -7.03 -1.65 8.84
C TYR A 3 -7.30 -1.34 10.31
N GLU A 4 -6.67 -0.29 10.81
CA GLU A 4 -6.73 0.13 12.21
C GLU A 4 -6.85 1.66 12.29
N GLN A 5 -7.71 2.18 13.17
CA GLN A 5 -7.90 3.63 13.36
C GLN A 5 -7.51 4.05 14.78
N HIS A 6 -6.82 5.19 14.89
CA HIS A 6 -6.42 5.82 16.15
C HIS A 6 -6.47 7.34 16.00
N ASP A 7 -7.32 8.03 16.76
CA ASP A 7 -7.33 9.50 16.90
C ASP A 7 -7.13 10.30 15.61
N GLY A 8 -7.98 10.04 14.60
CA GLY A 8 -7.91 10.75 13.32
C GLY A 8 -6.76 10.32 12.42
N LEU A 9 -6.04 9.26 12.78
CA LEU A 9 -5.18 8.49 11.91
C LEU A 9 -5.81 7.14 11.61
N ALA A 10 -5.50 6.59 10.44
CA ALA A 10 -5.78 5.20 10.13
C ALA A 10 -4.59 4.58 9.43
N VAL A 11 -4.25 3.36 9.79
CA VAL A 11 -3.22 2.57 9.13
C VAL A 11 -3.91 1.51 8.30
N GLU A 12 -3.59 1.46 7.02
CA GLU A 12 -4.00 0.43 6.09
C GLU A 12 -2.76 -0.35 5.66
N GLU A 13 -2.80 -1.67 5.81
CA GLU A 13 -1.71 -2.54 5.37
C GLU A 13 -2.23 -3.66 4.48
N GLY A 14 -1.37 -4.04 3.53
CA GLY A 14 -1.79 -4.94 2.48
C GLY A 14 -0.66 -5.54 1.67
N ARG A 15 -1.08 -6.30 0.67
CA ARG A 15 -0.22 -6.87 -0.36
C ARG A 15 -0.68 -6.36 -1.71
N TRP A 16 0.27 -6.20 -2.62
CA TRP A 16 0.01 -5.75 -3.98
C TRP A 16 0.66 -6.72 -4.97
N GLU A 17 0.07 -6.81 -6.15
CA GLU A 17 0.61 -7.50 -7.33
C GLU A 17 0.65 -6.50 -8.49
N LEU A 18 1.74 -6.54 -9.27
CA LEU A 18 1.92 -5.70 -10.45
C LEU A 18 2.00 -6.59 -11.70
N ARG A 19 1.17 -6.29 -12.69
CA ARG A 19 1.16 -6.91 -14.02
C ARG A 19 1.06 -5.81 -15.07
N ALA A 20 1.69 -6.01 -16.23
CA ALA A 20 1.58 -5.06 -17.36
C ALA A 20 0.17 -5.04 -17.97
N SER A 21 -0.56 -6.15 -17.88
CA SER A 21 -1.97 -6.32 -18.24
C SER A 21 -2.57 -7.49 -17.45
N ALA A 22 -3.89 -7.69 -17.52
CA ALA A 22 -4.57 -8.78 -16.79
C ALA A 22 -4.02 -10.18 -17.14
N ASP A 23 -3.66 -10.39 -18.41
CA ASP A 23 -3.17 -11.68 -18.92
C ASP A 23 -1.63 -11.83 -18.86
N ALA A 24 -0.91 -10.78 -18.44
CA ALA A 24 0.54 -10.81 -18.35
C ALA A 24 1.04 -11.60 -17.12
N PRO A 25 2.24 -12.19 -17.19
CA PRO A 25 2.93 -12.71 -16.01
C PRO A 25 3.06 -11.66 -14.90
N LEU A 26 3.20 -12.13 -13.66
CA LEU A 26 3.47 -11.26 -12.51
C LEU A 26 4.83 -10.58 -12.71
N ALA A 27 4.82 -9.25 -12.75
CA ALA A 27 6.04 -8.44 -12.90
C ALA A 27 6.70 -8.18 -11.54
N ASP A 28 5.89 -7.90 -10.52
CA ASP A 28 6.35 -7.76 -9.13
C ASP A 28 5.19 -8.01 -8.16
N ALA A 29 5.50 -8.26 -6.90
CA ALA A 29 4.54 -8.31 -5.82
C ALA A 29 5.18 -7.85 -4.52
N GLY A 30 4.37 -7.31 -3.62
CA GLY A 30 4.91 -6.69 -2.42
C GLY A 30 3.90 -6.48 -1.32
N LYS A 31 4.31 -5.61 -0.39
CA LYS A 31 3.51 -5.17 0.75
C LYS A 31 3.53 -3.66 0.82
N PHE A 32 2.50 -3.10 1.44
CA PHE A 32 2.35 -1.67 1.62
C PHE A 32 1.81 -1.33 2.99
N LEU A 33 2.04 -0.08 3.39
CA LEU A 33 1.44 0.61 4.51
C LEU A 33 1.04 2.01 4.07
N ILE A 34 -0.24 2.35 4.22
CA ILE A 34 -0.77 3.69 3.98
C ILE A 34 -1.24 4.25 5.32
N VAL A 35 -0.78 5.45 5.66
CA VAL A 35 -1.33 6.22 6.78
C VAL A 35 -2.32 7.23 6.22
N HIS A 36 -3.56 7.14 6.63
CA HIS A 36 -4.61 8.11 6.36
C HIS A 36 -4.69 9.10 7.52
N LYS A 37 -4.93 10.38 7.22
CA LYS A 37 -5.21 11.42 8.23
C LYS A 37 -6.56 12.06 7.95
N ARG A 38 -7.39 12.15 9.00
CA ARG A 38 -8.65 12.86 8.98
C ARG A 38 -8.39 14.37 8.97
N GLN A 39 -9.03 15.06 8.03
CA GLN A 39 -8.96 16.50 7.86
C GLN A 39 -10.01 17.19 8.74
N THR A 40 -9.93 18.51 8.87
CA THR A 40 -10.89 19.31 9.65
C THR A 40 -12.32 19.23 9.13
N ASP A 41 -12.48 19.00 7.83
CA ASP A 41 -13.78 18.76 7.17
C ASP A 41 -14.29 17.32 7.34
N GLY A 42 -13.54 16.48 8.05
CA GLY A 42 -13.87 15.08 8.31
C GLY A 42 -13.46 14.10 7.21
N SER A 43 -12.96 14.57 6.06
CA SER A 43 -12.45 13.73 4.98
C SER A 43 -11.16 13.01 5.38
N TRP A 44 -10.86 11.87 4.76
CA TRP A 44 -9.61 11.14 4.94
C TRP A 44 -8.72 11.34 3.72
N LYS A 45 -7.42 11.59 3.95
CA LYS A 45 -6.42 11.73 2.89
C LYS A 45 -5.17 10.93 3.23
N TYR A 46 -4.42 10.51 2.22
CA TYR A 46 -3.13 9.86 2.43
C TYR A 46 -2.17 10.90 3.02
N ALA A 47 -1.64 10.58 4.20
CA ALA A 47 -0.56 11.32 4.83
C ALA A 47 0.79 10.71 4.47
N PHE A 48 0.87 9.36 4.43
CA PHE A 48 2.04 8.61 3.99
C PHE A 48 1.61 7.40 3.18
N ASP A 49 2.36 7.09 2.14
CA ASP A 49 2.24 5.87 1.34
C ASP A 49 3.64 5.25 1.23
N MET A 50 3.78 4.01 1.70
CA MET A 50 5.03 3.28 1.75
C MET A 50 4.80 1.87 1.23
N PHE A 51 5.68 1.40 0.35
CA PHE A 51 5.62 0.04 -0.19
C PHE A 51 7.03 -0.51 -0.42
N ASN A 52 7.12 -1.84 -0.52
CA ASN A 52 8.32 -2.52 -0.97
C ASN A 52 8.00 -3.82 -1.70
N SER A 53 8.92 -4.25 -2.56
CA SER A 53 8.87 -5.52 -3.27
C SER A 53 9.16 -6.69 -2.32
N SER A 54 8.54 -7.82 -2.61
CA SER A 54 8.84 -9.11 -1.97
C SER A 54 9.63 -10.03 -2.88
N LEU A 55 9.72 -9.72 -4.17
CA LEU A 55 10.63 -10.44 -5.07
C LEU A 55 12.08 -10.12 -4.72
N ALA A 56 12.93 -11.15 -4.79
CA ALA A 56 14.37 -10.97 -4.64
C ALA A 56 14.89 -10.15 -5.82
N ALA A 57 15.81 -9.23 -5.55
CA ALA A 57 16.56 -8.57 -6.61
C ALA A 57 17.35 -9.63 -7.39
N THR A 58 17.12 -9.70 -8.70
CA THR A 58 17.96 -10.52 -9.58
C THR A 58 19.36 -9.93 -9.53
N LYS A 59 20.38 -10.75 -9.23
CA LYS A 59 21.78 -10.32 -9.38
C LYS A 59 22.09 -10.25 -10.87
N GLU A 60 22.59 -9.11 -11.33
CA GLU A 60 23.24 -8.97 -12.64
C GLU A 60 24.61 -9.65 -12.65
#